data_AF-A0A7J9RLJ8-F1
#
_entry.id   AF-A0A7J9RLJ8-F1
#
_cell.length_a   1.000
_cell.length_b   1.000
_cell.length_c   1.000
_cell.angle_alpha   90.00
_cell.angle_beta   90.00
_cell.angle_gamma   90.00
#
_symmetry.space_group_name_H-M   'P 1'
#
loop_
_entity.id
_entity.type
_entity.pdbx_description
1 polymer ?
#
loop_
_entity_poly.entity_id
_entity_poly.type
_entity_poly.pdbx_seq_one_letter_code
_entity_poly.pdbx_strand_id
1 'polypeptide(L)'
;MSRKEEKKISRGNGNSGLMNVARKEFSDHLQSKKLLIIFALFFLISAYSLHVGIEDYQRSLERYKDHIVRIEEVEAEHGVGTGWMPERPSPLGAFIWMSMAMPLLGAVLAIAMGFDVVTKEKQQRTLKTLLSHPVYRDEIINGKAIGGI
;
A
#
# COMPACT_ATOMS: atom_id res chain seq x y z
N MET A 1 -62.24 -30.25 -5.60
CA MET A 1 -61.18 -31.14 -5.09
C MET A 1 -59.88 -30.81 -5.82
N SER A 2 -58.81 -30.45 -5.07
CA SER A 2 -57.36 -30.56 -5.37
C SER A 2 -56.82 -30.02 -6.73
N ARG A 3 -55.71 -29.28 -6.87
CA ARG A 3 -54.55 -28.99 -6.01
C ARG A 3 -53.79 -27.83 -6.67
N LYS A 4 -53.46 -26.77 -5.92
CA LYS A 4 -52.54 -25.70 -6.33
C LYS A 4 -51.12 -26.27 -6.34
N GLU A 5 -50.41 -26.16 -7.47
CA GLU A 5 -48.95 -26.30 -7.48
C GLU A 5 -48.32 -24.92 -7.31
N GLU A 6 -47.86 -24.66 -6.08
CA GLU A 6 -47.02 -23.51 -5.77
C GLU A 6 -45.65 -23.67 -6.43
N LYS A 7 -45.38 -22.78 -7.39
CA LYS A 7 -44.07 -22.60 -7.99
C LYS A 7 -43.11 -22.10 -6.90
N LYS A 8 -42.33 -23.02 -6.36
CA LYS A 8 -41.30 -22.78 -5.34
C LYS A 8 -40.29 -21.76 -5.87
N ILE A 9 -40.44 -20.50 -5.45
CA ILE A 9 -39.48 -19.43 -5.72
C ILE A 9 -38.17 -19.85 -5.04
N SER A 10 -37.21 -20.26 -5.85
CA SER A 10 -35.82 -20.46 -5.43
C SER A 10 -35.28 -19.11 -4.97
N ARG A 11 -35.41 -18.82 -3.67
CA ARG A 11 -34.63 -17.80 -2.98
C ARG A 11 -33.16 -18.23 -3.00
N GLY A 12 -32.48 -17.92 -4.10
CA GLY A 12 -31.03 -17.97 -4.15
C GLY A 12 -30.48 -17.01 -3.10
N ASN A 13 -29.56 -17.49 -2.26
CA ASN A 13 -28.90 -16.75 -1.19
C ASN A 13 -28.50 -15.33 -1.63
N GLY A 14 -29.29 -14.32 -1.24
CA GLY A 14 -29.03 -12.92 -1.54
C GLY A 14 -27.68 -12.42 -1.00
N ASN A 15 -27.19 -13.04 0.08
CA ASN A 15 -25.90 -12.68 0.69
C ASN A 15 -24.69 -13.14 -0.13
N SER A 16 -24.76 -14.30 -0.81
CA SER A 16 -23.66 -14.77 -1.66
C SER A 16 -23.55 -13.98 -2.97
N GLY A 17 -24.68 -13.50 -3.49
CA GLY A 17 -24.70 -12.63 -4.67
C GLY A 17 -24.07 -11.27 -4.38
N LEU A 18 -24.49 -10.62 -3.28
CA LEU A 18 -23.94 -9.32 -2.89
C LEU A 18 -22.44 -9.35 -2.57
N MET A 19 -21.98 -10.34 -1.80
CA MET A 19 -20.56 -10.45 -1.44
C MET A 19 -19.67 -10.69 -2.67
N ASN A 20 -20.15 -11.48 -3.64
CA ASN A 20 -19.42 -11.72 -4.88
C ASN A 20 -19.34 -10.47 -5.77
N VAL A 21 -20.41 -9.67 -5.81
CA VAL A 21 -20.43 -8.40 -6.55
C VAL A 21 -19.53 -7.37 -5.87
N ALA A 22 -19.63 -7.19 -4.55
CA ALA A 22 -18.78 -6.27 -3.79
C ALA A 22 -17.29 -6.62 -3.92
N ARG A 23 -16.93 -7.91 -3.81
CA ARG A 23 -15.55 -8.37 -4.02
C ARG A 23 -15.05 -8.10 -5.44
N LYS A 24 -15.92 -8.28 -6.44
CA LYS A 24 -15.58 -8.01 -7.84
C LYS A 24 -15.36 -6.52 -8.08
N GLU A 25 -16.27 -5.67 -7.61
CA GLU A 25 -16.13 -4.22 -7.71
C GLU A 25 -14.87 -3.75 -6.98
N PHE A 26 -14.66 -4.17 -5.72
CA PHE A 26 -13.47 -3.82 -4.95
C PHE A 26 -12.17 -4.23 -5.64
N SER A 27 -12.13 -5.42 -6.25
CA SER A 27 -10.98 -5.88 -7.04
C SER A 27 -10.78 -5.03 -8.30
N ASP A 28 -11.86 -4.65 -8.99
CA ASP A 28 -11.79 -3.74 -10.14
C ASP A 28 -11.32 -2.32 -9.72
N HIS A 29 -11.63 -1.89 -8.50
CA HIS A 29 -11.12 -0.65 -7.92
C HIS A 29 -9.60 -0.74 -7.66
N LEU A 30 -9.14 -1.82 -7.03
CA LEU A 30 -7.73 -2.06 -6.74
C LEU A 30 -6.88 -2.32 -8.00
N GLN A 31 -7.44 -2.94 -9.03
CA GLN A 31 -6.70 -3.23 -10.27
C GLN A 31 -6.81 -2.13 -11.32
N SER A 32 -7.34 -0.96 -10.97
CA SER A 32 -7.35 0.16 -11.89
C SER A 32 -5.91 0.51 -12.33
N LYS A 33 -5.69 0.73 -13.63
CA LYS A 33 -4.37 1.06 -14.19
C LYS A 33 -3.72 2.26 -13.49
N LYS A 34 -4.52 3.21 -13.00
CA LYS A 34 -4.07 4.38 -12.25
C LYS A 34 -3.47 3.99 -10.90
N LEU A 35 -4.13 3.10 -10.15
CA LEU A 35 -3.61 2.64 -8.86
C LEU A 35 -2.30 1.86 -9.06
N LEU A 36 -2.23 1.01 -10.09
CA LEU A 36 -1.01 0.28 -10.43
C LEU A 36 0.16 1.21 -10.79
N ILE A 37 -0.08 2.30 -11.50
CA ILE A 37 0.98 3.30 -11.81
C ILE A 37 1.50 3.95 -10.52
N ILE A 38 0.61 4.32 -9.61
CA ILE A 38 1.00 4.96 -8.34
C ILE A 38 1.74 3.96 -7.43
N PHE A 39 1.29 2.71 -7.37
CA PHE A 39 2.02 1.64 -6.67
C PHE A 39 3.38 1.36 -7.29
N ALA A 40 3.48 1.34 -8.63
CA ALA A 40 4.76 1.18 -9.31
C ALA A 40 5.72 2.33 -8.96
N LEU A 41 5.23 3.58 -8.99
CA LEU A 41 6.02 4.74 -8.58
C LEU A 41 6.44 4.67 -7.11
N PHE A 42 5.53 4.27 -6.22
CA PHE A 42 5.83 4.02 -4.82
C PHE A 42 6.96 2.99 -4.66
N PHE A 43 6.87 1.88 -5.39
CA PHE A 43 7.88 0.83 -5.34
C PHE A 43 9.23 1.30 -5.88
N LEU A 44 9.25 2.10 -6.95
CA LEU A 44 10.46 2.70 -7.49
C LEU A 44 11.13 3.65 -6.50
N ILE A 45 10.37 4.52 -5.84
CA ILE A 45 10.91 5.44 -4.84
C ILE A 45 11.39 4.66 -3.61
N SER A 46 10.62 3.67 -3.15
CA SER A 46 11.03 2.80 -2.04
C SER A 46 12.33 2.05 -2.35
N ALA A 47 12.47 1.51 -3.56
CA ALA A 47 13.69 0.85 -4.00
C ALA A 47 14.86 1.84 -4.06
N TYR A 48 14.64 3.04 -4.60
CA TYR A 48 15.66 4.08 -4.64
C TYR A 48 16.14 4.48 -3.24
N SER A 49 15.23 4.72 -2.28
CA SER A 49 15.59 5.02 -0.89
C SER A 49 16.35 3.89 -0.21
N LEU A 50 16.01 2.64 -0.52
CA LEU A 50 16.74 1.48 -0.02
C LEU A 50 18.17 1.43 -0.60
N HIS A 51 18.35 1.70 -1.90
CA HIS A 51 19.67 1.78 -2.52
C HIS A 51 20.54 2.84 -1.83
N VAL A 52 20.02 4.05 -1.64
CA VAL A 52 20.72 5.13 -0.91
C VAL A 52 21.06 4.72 0.52
N GLY A 53 20.13 4.05 1.21
CA GLY A 53 20.36 3.57 2.57
C GLY A 53 21.43 2.48 2.66
N ILE A 54 21.50 1.57 1.69
CA ILE A 54 22.55 0.56 1.60
C ILE A 54 23.91 1.21 1.37
N GLU A 55 24.01 2.19 0.48
CA GLU A 55 25.26 2.94 0.26
C GLU A 55 25.72 3.64 1.53
N ASP A 56 24.79 4.22 2.28
CA ASP A 56 25.10 4.87 3.56
C ASP A 56 25.58 3.88 4.64
N TYR A 57 24.95 2.72 4.69
CA TYR A 57 25.36 1.62 5.55
C TYR A 57 26.75 1.08 5.18
N GLN A 58 27.01 0.89 3.88
CA GLN A 58 28.31 0.44 3.38
C GLN A 58 29.42 1.42 3.75
N ARG A 59 29.21 2.73 3.54
CA ARG A 59 30.16 3.77 3.96
C ARG A 59 30.40 3.73 5.48
N SER A 60 29.36 3.47 6.26
CA SER A 60 29.49 3.33 7.72
C SER A 60 30.28 2.08 8.12
N LEU A 61 30.12 0.98 7.39
CA LEU A 61 30.85 -0.26 7.61
C LEU A 61 32.33 -0.14 7.21
N GLU A 62 32.63 0.56 6.12
CA GLU A 62 34.00 0.85 5.69
C GLU A 62 34.74 1.71 6.73
N ARG A 63 34.09 2.77 7.23
CA ARG A 63 34.63 3.57 8.33
C ARG A 63 34.92 2.71 9.57
N TYR A 64 33.98 1.86 9.97
CA TYR A 64 34.18 0.94 11.10
C TYR A 64 35.41 0.03 10.89
N LYS A 65 35.58 -0.55 9.71
CA LYS A 65 36.74 -1.41 9.39
C LYS A 65 38.06 -0.64 9.44
N ASP A 66 38.10 0.56 8.86
CA ASP A 66 39.27 1.44 8.87
C ASP A 66 39.69 1.82 10.30
N HIS A 67 38.73 2.10 11.19
CA HIS A 67 39.03 2.31 12.61
C HIS A 67 39.64 1.09 13.30
N ILE A 68 39.13 -0.12 13.01
CA ILE A 68 39.66 -1.36 13.58
C ILE A 68 41.11 -1.60 13.11
N VAL A 69 41.36 -1.48 11.80
CA VAL A 69 42.70 -1.66 11.23
C VAL A 69 43.71 -0.70 11.87
N ARG A 70 43.34 0.57 12.06
CA ARG A 70 44.22 1.55 12.71
C ARG A 70 44.51 1.22 14.17
N ILE A 71 43.54 0.69 14.91
CA ILE A 71 43.76 0.28 16.31
C ILE A 71 44.71 -0.92 16.35
N GLU A 72 44.51 -1.89 15.45
CA GLU A 72 45.36 -3.08 15.33
C GLU A 72 46.80 -2.70 14.95
N GLU A 73 47.00 -1.74 14.03
CA GLU A 73 48.30 -1.19 13.67
C GLU A 73 49.00 -0.52 14.87
N VAL A 74 48.28 0.33 15.61
CA VAL A 74 48.82 1.02 16.79
C VAL A 74 49.18 0.02 17.90
N GLU A 75 48.35 -0.99 18.13
CA GLU A 75 48.60 -2.02 19.12
C GLU A 75 49.80 -2.90 18.73
N ALA A 76 49.95 -3.22 17.45
CA ALA A 76 51.11 -3.95 16.92
C ALA A 76 52.43 -3.15 17.02
N GLU A 77 52.38 -1.83 16.84
CA GLU A 77 53.57 -0.97 16.90
C GLU A 77 53.98 -0.63 18.36
N HIS A 78 53.02 -0.31 19.22
CA HIS A 78 53.29 0.21 20.56
C HIS A 78 53.08 -0.82 21.69
N GLY A 79 52.48 -1.98 21.40
CA GLY A 79 52.19 -3.03 22.39
C GLY A 79 51.18 -2.62 23.46
N VAL A 80 50.47 -1.51 23.26
CA VAL A 80 49.48 -0.97 24.19
C VAL A 80 48.09 -0.99 23.53
N GLY A 81 47.20 -1.83 24.05
CA GLY A 81 45.80 -1.83 23.65
C GLY A 81 45.12 -0.53 24.07
N THR A 82 44.43 0.14 23.14
CA THR A 82 43.83 1.46 23.35
C THR A 82 42.61 1.45 24.29
N GLY A 83 42.09 0.26 24.65
CA GLY A 83 40.91 0.08 25.52
C GLY A 83 39.60 0.59 24.92
N TRP A 84 39.64 1.17 23.71
CA TRP A 84 38.50 1.73 23.01
C TRP A 84 38.26 0.92 21.75
N MET A 85 37.05 0.35 21.62
CA MET A 85 36.64 -0.38 20.43
C MET A 85 35.49 0.35 19.75
N PRO A 86 35.56 0.60 18.43
CA PRO A 86 34.47 1.25 17.69
C PRO A 86 33.20 0.40 17.77
N GLU A 87 32.04 1.05 17.75
CA GLU A 87 30.76 0.35 17.69
C GLU A 87 30.46 -0.13 16.26
N ARG A 88 30.05 -1.39 16.12
CA ARG A 88 29.68 -1.95 14.81
C ARG A 88 28.38 -1.32 14.32
N PRO A 89 28.31 -0.81 13.07
CA PRO A 89 27.09 -0.26 12.54
C PRO A 89 25.98 -1.32 12.42
N SER A 90 24.79 -0.97 12.88
CA SER A 90 23.61 -1.84 12.82
C SER A 90 23.10 -1.99 11.38
N PRO A 91 22.79 -3.22 10.90
CA PRO A 91 22.17 -3.45 9.59
C PRO A 91 20.84 -2.70 9.40
N LEU A 92 20.15 -2.38 10.49
CA LEU A 92 18.93 -1.57 10.44
C LEU A 92 19.18 -0.16 9.89
N GLY A 93 20.42 0.35 10.00
CA GLY A 93 20.83 1.64 9.46
C GLY A 93 20.57 1.78 7.96
N ALA A 94 20.63 0.67 7.21
CA ALA A 94 20.33 0.65 5.78
C ALA A 94 18.88 1.05 5.46
N PHE A 95 17.96 0.95 6.42
CA PHE A 95 16.55 1.27 6.24
C PHE A 95 16.19 2.70 6.70
N ILE A 96 17.12 3.47 7.26
CA ILE A 96 16.82 4.82 7.79
C ILE A 96 16.25 5.73 6.70
N TRP A 97 16.89 5.78 5.54
CA TRP A 97 16.43 6.59 4.40
C TRP A 97 15.05 6.18 3.89
N MET A 98 14.78 4.87 3.85
CA MET A 98 13.46 4.35 3.52
C MET A 98 12.41 4.75 4.59
N SER A 99 12.74 4.61 5.87
CA SER A 99 11.84 4.94 6.98
C SER A 99 11.42 6.41 6.96
N MET A 100 12.33 7.32 6.58
CA MET A 100 12.03 8.74 6.46
C MET A 100 11.14 9.05 5.24
N ALA A 101 11.23 8.25 4.16
CA ALA A 101 10.41 8.43 2.97
C ALA A 101 8.97 7.90 3.14
N MET A 102 8.76 6.89 3.99
CA MET A 102 7.46 6.21 4.15
C MET A 102 6.29 7.13 4.53
N PRO A 103 6.41 8.08 5.47
CA PRO A 103 5.31 8.98 5.81
C PRO A 103 4.85 9.84 4.63
N LEU A 104 5.79 10.38 3.85
CA LEU A 104 5.49 11.19 2.67
C LEU A 104 4.81 10.35 1.59
N LEU A 105 5.38 9.18 1.29
CA LEU A 105 4.83 8.26 0.31
C LEU A 105 3.44 7.75 0.71
N GLY A 106 3.24 7.45 2.00
CA GLY A 106 1.95 7.07 2.57
C GLY A 106 0.92 8.19 2.45
N ALA A 107 1.30 9.44 2.72
CA ALA A 107 0.42 10.60 2.54
C ALA A 107 -0.01 10.79 1.08
N VAL A 108 0.93 10.66 0.13
CA VAL A 108 0.63 10.75 -1.31
C VAL A 108 -0.31 9.61 -1.75
N LEU A 109 -0.06 8.38 -1.30
CA LEU A 109 -0.95 7.25 -1.55
C LEU A 109 -2.35 7.47 -0.98
N ALA A 110 -2.43 7.99 0.25
CA ALA A 110 -3.71 8.28 0.90
C ALA A 110 -4.52 9.32 0.11
N ILE A 111 -3.88 10.40 -0.34
CA ILE A 111 -4.52 11.44 -1.17
C ILE A 111 -4.96 10.86 -2.52
N ALA A 112 -4.10 10.06 -3.16
CA ALA A 112 -4.41 9.43 -4.45
C ALA A 112 -5.63 8.50 -4.36
N MET A 113 -5.69 7.66 -3.32
CA MET A 113 -6.84 6.79 -3.07
C MET A 113 -8.09 7.60 -2.75
N GLY A 114 -7.99 8.64 -1.92
CA GLY A 114 -9.10 9.55 -1.63
C GLY A 114 -9.67 10.21 -2.88
N PHE A 115 -8.80 10.67 -3.79
CA PHE A 115 -9.21 11.27 -5.06
C PHE A 115 -9.85 10.26 -6.02
N ASP A 116 -9.36 9.01 -6.09
CA ASP A 116 -9.96 7.98 -6.95
C ASP A 116 -11.40 7.65 -6.51
N VAL A 117 -11.63 7.54 -5.20
CA VAL A 117 -12.97 7.33 -4.62
C VAL A 117 -13.90 8.49 -4.97
N VAL A 118 -13.47 9.73 -4.71
CA VAL A 118 -14.28 10.95 -4.98
C VAL A 118 -14.59 11.10 -6.48
N THR A 119 -13.61 10.81 -7.34
CA THR A 119 -13.77 10.94 -8.80
C THR A 119 -14.79 9.95 -9.35
N LYS A 120 -14.75 8.68 -8.88
CA LYS A 120 -15.70 7.65 -9.31
C LYS A 120 -17.13 7.97 -8.87
N GLU A 121 -17.31 8.46 -7.65
CA GLU A 121 -18.59 8.95 -7.13
C GLU A 121 -19.19 10.05 -8.00
N LYS A 122 -18.36 11.03 -8.40
CA LYS A 122 -18.79 12.12 -9.27
C LYS A 122 -19.18 11.62 -10.65
N GLN A 123 -18.37 10.75 -11.27
CA GLN A 123 -18.66 10.20 -12.59
C GLN A 123 -19.98 9.39 -12.61
N GLN A 124 -20.21 8.53 -11.61
CA GLN A 124 -21.43 7.73 -11.51
C GLN A 124 -22.70 8.59 -11.31
N ARG A 125 -22.64 9.61 -10.46
CA ARG A 125 -23.77 10.55 -10.25
C ARG A 125 -24.08 11.34 -11.51
N THR A 126 -23.05 11.81 -12.22
CA THR A 126 -23.22 12.59 -13.45
C THR A 126 -23.89 11.76 -14.55
N LEU A 127 -23.52 10.47 -14.67
CA LEU A 127 -24.11 9.56 -15.63
C LEU A 127 -25.58 9.22 -15.33
N LYS A 128 -25.94 9.06 -14.04
CA LYS A 128 -27.34 8.86 -13.61
C LYS A 128 -28.22 10.08 -13.85
N THR A 129 -27.69 11.29 -13.67
CA THR A 129 -28.39 12.54 -14.01
C THR A 129 -28.57 12.71 -15.52
N LEU A 130 -27.62 12.24 -16.34
CA LEU A 130 -27.74 12.25 -17.79
C LEU A 130 -28.71 11.18 -18.33
N LEU A 131 -28.85 10.06 -17.63
CA LEU A 131 -29.75 8.95 -17.99
C LEU A 131 -31.17 9.07 -17.42
N SER A 132 -31.54 10.18 -16.78
CA SER A 132 -32.82 10.36 -16.06
C SER A 132 -34.06 10.52 -16.96
N HIS A 133 -34.17 9.68 -18.00
CA HIS A 133 -35.41 8.92 -18.10
C HIS A 133 -35.53 8.06 -16.82
N PRO A 134 -36.70 8.00 -16.18
CA PRO A 134 -36.82 7.65 -14.77
C PRO A 134 -36.34 6.22 -14.47
N VAL A 135 -35.30 6.10 -13.63
CA VAL A 135 -34.85 4.81 -13.07
C VAL A 135 -34.85 4.93 -11.54
N TYR A 136 -35.40 3.90 -10.88
CA TYR A 136 -35.78 3.88 -9.46
C TYR A 136 -34.61 4.12 -8.51
N ARG A 137 -34.89 4.89 -7.45
CA ARG A 137 -33.91 5.43 -6.48
C ARG A 137 -33.49 4.40 -5.42
N ASP A 138 -34.26 3.32 -5.29
CA ASP A 138 -34.22 2.43 -4.13
C ASP A 138 -33.13 1.35 -4.26
N GLU A 139 -32.82 0.92 -5.48
CA GLU A 139 -31.73 -0.04 -5.77
C GLU A 139 -30.34 0.63 -5.66
N ILE A 140 -30.27 1.93 -5.96
CA ILE A 140 -29.02 2.70 -5.91
C ILE A 140 -28.57 2.91 -4.46
N ILE A 141 -29.52 3.14 -3.54
CA ILE A 141 -29.23 3.39 -2.12
C ILE A 141 -28.71 2.12 -1.45
N ASN A 142 -29.33 0.96 -1.72
CA ASN A 142 -28.89 -0.31 -1.14
C ASN A 142 -27.55 -0.80 -1.71
N GLY A 143 -27.27 -0.55 -2.99
CA GLY A 143 -25.96 -0.88 -3.58
C GLY A 143 -24.82 -0.06 -2.94
N LYS A 144 -25.08 1.21 -2.62
CA LYS A 144 -24.08 2.13 -2.05
C LYS A 144 -23.79 1.88 -0.57
N ALA A 145 -24.79 1.42 0.18
CA ALA A 145 -24.63 1.08 1.60
C ALA A 145 -23.73 -0.15 1.80
N ILE A 146 -23.60 -1.02 0.79
CA ILE A 146 -22.88 -2.29 0.92
C ILE A 146 -21.54 -2.29 0.18
N GLY A 147 -21.37 -1.45 -0.84
CA GLY A 147 -20.08 -1.25 -1.54
C GLY A 147 -19.22 -0.09 -1.01
N GLY A 148 -19.72 0.68 -0.04
CA GLY A 148 -19.08 1.90 0.49
C GLY A 148 -18.31 1.73 1.81
N ILE A 149 -18.13 0.50 2.29
CA ILE A 149 -17.21 0.15 3.38
C ILE A 149 -16.04 -0.63 2.79
#